data_AF-A0A1F9KHN3-F1
#
_entry.id   AF-A0A1F9KHN3-F1
#
_cell.length_a   1.000
_cell.length_b   1.000
_cell.length_c   1.000
_cell.angle_alpha   90.00
_cell.angle_beta   90.00
_cell.angle_gamma   90.00
#
_symmetry.space_group_name_H-M   'P 1'
#
loop_
_entity.id
_entity.type
_entity.pdbx_description
1 polymer ?
#
loop_
_entity_poly.entity_id
_entity_poly.type
_entity_poly.pdbx_seq_one_letter_code
_entity_poly.pdbx_strand_id
1 'polypeptide(L)'
;MAVRIIRKAWPLLGALAALSSCIASAPPVRVRVAYQRPAVELYAFEHFNSSDGKPCPRLEAGAGAPELAAVPIVSVQSPPERLSEKFHEAIMEAEARYEKKEFKQAVELLEPVYRAEPGNRFVIETYARNLFRLGDYRRSMELYSGLVKGLDEKKSCRAKLLIDPWFMDAYWKKGLMHLALREWRPAAFEISRAYNNLNHPVLVDQALSYLTAAFFNLGDHDVAWYYSQQALRHNPKNQYVLKYIEAMNLGVKK
;
A
#
# COMPACT_ATOMS: atom_id res chain seq x y z
N MET A 1 40.50 20.26 -11.51
CA MET A 1 39.05 20.15 -11.82
C MET A 1 38.41 19.20 -10.83
N ALA A 2 37.90 19.73 -9.72
CA ALA A 2 37.35 18.95 -8.62
C ALA A 2 35.84 19.20 -8.54
N VAL A 3 35.08 18.11 -8.70
CA VAL A 3 33.61 18.12 -8.72
C VAL A 3 33.10 18.17 -7.27
N ARG A 4 32.51 19.30 -6.89
CA ARG A 4 31.66 19.47 -5.70
C ARG A 4 30.30 18.84 -5.99
N ILE A 5 29.95 17.75 -5.30
CA ILE A 5 28.56 17.26 -5.24
C ILE A 5 28.03 17.45 -3.82
N ILE A 6 26.88 18.11 -3.79
CA ILE A 6 26.09 18.57 -2.65
C ILE A 6 25.54 17.35 -1.90
N ARG A 7 25.99 17.14 -0.65
CA ARG A 7 25.26 16.36 0.36
C ARG A 7 24.53 17.34 1.27
N LYS A 8 23.23 17.55 1.04
CA LYS A 8 22.32 18.13 2.03
C LYS A 8 20.93 17.52 1.86
N ALA A 9 20.49 16.79 2.89
CA ALA A 9 19.13 16.78 3.45
C ALA A 9 18.78 15.38 3.99
N TRP A 10 19.21 15.10 5.23
CA TRP A 10 18.36 14.42 6.22
C TRP A 10 19.02 14.51 7.60
N PRO A 11 18.49 15.34 8.51
CA PRO A 11 18.59 15.03 9.93
C PRO A 11 17.19 15.05 10.53
N LEU A 12 16.90 14.12 11.44
CA LEU A 12 16.01 14.30 12.60
C LEU A 12 16.03 12.99 13.39
N LEU A 13 17.06 12.80 14.21
CA LEU A 13 17.09 11.88 15.34
C LEU A 13 17.97 12.50 16.44
N GLY A 14 17.37 12.67 17.62
CA GLY A 14 17.96 13.23 18.85
C GLY A 14 17.30 14.56 19.22
N ALA A 15 16.86 14.84 20.45
CA ALA A 15 16.78 14.08 21.69
C ALA A 15 15.87 14.88 22.66
N LEU A 16 15.60 14.29 23.84
CA LEU A 16 15.36 14.89 25.16
C LEU A 16 14.02 14.66 25.84
N ALA A 17 14.15 14.64 27.16
CA ALA A 17 13.34 13.96 28.14
C ALA A 17 12.68 14.93 29.13
N ALA A 18 11.70 14.37 29.85
CA ALA A 18 11.38 14.57 31.27
C ALA A 18 10.35 15.64 31.71
N LEU A 19 9.49 15.14 32.62
CA LEU A 19 8.65 15.75 33.66
C LEU A 19 7.29 16.36 33.27
N SER A 20 6.20 15.73 33.74
CA SER A 20 5.41 16.26 34.87
C SER A 20 4.35 15.25 35.38
N SER A 21 4.01 15.38 36.65
CA SER A 21 3.23 14.47 37.49
C SER A 21 1.78 14.94 37.68
N CYS A 22 0.91 14.01 38.09
CA CYS A 22 -0.38 14.15 38.77
C CYS A 22 -1.62 14.63 37.96
N ILE A 23 -2.51 13.70 37.57
CA ILE A 23 -3.98 13.84 37.74
C ILE A 23 -4.58 12.46 38.07
N ALA A 24 -5.41 12.42 39.11
CA ALA A 24 -6.12 11.25 39.64
C ALA A 24 -7.23 10.74 38.70
N SER A 25 -7.46 9.42 38.72
CA SER A 25 -8.34 8.68 37.82
C SER A 25 -9.84 8.78 38.18
N ALA A 26 -10.67 9.18 37.22
CA ALA A 26 -12.10 8.85 37.20
C ALA A 26 -12.32 7.50 36.48
N PRO A 27 -13.29 6.67 36.88
CA PRO A 27 -13.55 5.39 36.24
C PRO A 27 -14.10 5.57 34.81
N PRO A 28 -13.69 4.74 33.83
CA PRO A 28 -14.15 4.89 32.46
C PRO A 28 -15.63 4.48 32.32
N VAL A 29 -16.46 5.43 31.88
CA VAL A 29 -17.82 5.16 31.40
C VAL A 29 -17.70 4.32 30.12
N ARG A 30 -18.13 3.06 30.18
CA ARG A 30 -18.21 2.20 28.99
C ARG A 30 -19.46 2.54 28.19
N VAL A 31 -19.33 3.47 27.24
CA VAL A 31 -20.33 3.64 26.17
C VAL A 31 -20.11 2.52 25.16
N ARG A 32 -21.00 1.53 25.12
CA ARG A 32 -21.08 0.57 24.01
C ARG A 32 -21.77 1.27 22.84
N VAL A 33 -21.00 1.99 22.03
CA VAL A 33 -21.44 2.35 20.68
C VAL A 33 -21.29 1.10 19.83
N ALA A 34 -22.41 0.52 19.42
CA ALA A 34 -22.42 -0.51 18.37
C ALA A 34 -22.04 0.16 17.05
N TYR A 35 -20.74 0.33 16.81
CA TYR A 35 -20.23 0.88 15.57
C TYR A 35 -20.36 -0.21 14.51
N GLN A 36 -21.43 -0.14 13.72
CA GLN A 36 -21.49 -0.86 12.45
C GLN A 36 -20.20 -0.51 11.71
N ARG A 37 -19.49 -1.52 11.18
CA ARG A 37 -18.39 -1.26 10.25
C ARG A 37 -19.00 -0.30 9.23
N PRO A 38 -18.49 0.95 9.05
CA PRO A 38 -18.83 1.66 7.83
C PRO A 38 -18.50 0.67 6.73
N ALA A 39 -19.36 0.58 5.72
CA ALA A 39 -19.01 -0.16 4.53
C ALA A 39 -17.70 0.45 4.03
N VAL A 40 -16.57 -0.09 4.50
CA VAL A 40 -15.27 -0.02 3.84
C VAL A 40 -15.38 -0.98 2.64
N GLU A 41 -16.51 -0.92 1.94
CA GLU A 41 -16.58 -1.05 0.51
C GLU A 41 -15.58 -0.03 0.02
N LEU A 42 -14.34 -0.48 -0.11
CA LEU A 42 -13.35 0.01 -1.04
C LEU A 42 -13.77 1.36 -1.65
N TYR A 43 -13.49 2.46 -0.93
CA TYR A 43 -13.57 3.84 -1.46
C TYR A 43 -12.80 3.99 -2.81
N ALA A 44 -12.06 2.94 -3.18
CA ALA A 44 -11.50 2.67 -4.49
C ALA A 44 -12.50 2.60 -5.68
N PHE A 45 -13.82 2.51 -5.50
CA PHE A 45 -14.71 2.18 -6.63
C PHE A 45 -15.57 3.29 -7.24
N GLU A 46 -16.12 4.23 -6.47
CA GLU A 46 -17.11 5.14 -7.07
C GLU A 46 -16.51 6.31 -7.86
N HIS A 47 -15.20 6.58 -7.72
CA HIS A 47 -14.58 7.77 -8.31
C HIS A 47 -13.34 7.51 -9.19
N PHE A 48 -12.91 6.25 -9.35
CA PHE A 48 -11.92 5.92 -10.38
C PHE A 48 -12.65 5.67 -11.71
N ASN A 49 -13.11 6.76 -12.33
CA ASN A 49 -13.53 6.71 -13.72
C ASN A 49 -12.34 6.19 -14.55
N SER A 50 -12.64 5.29 -15.48
CA SER A 50 -11.69 4.81 -16.47
C SER A 50 -10.96 6.00 -17.11
N SER A 51 -9.68 5.82 -17.45
CA SER A 51 -8.87 6.84 -18.16
C SER A 51 -9.53 7.36 -19.44
N ASP A 52 -10.56 6.68 -19.92
CA ASP A 52 -11.21 6.93 -21.20
C ASP A 52 -12.55 7.69 -21.03
N GLY A 53 -12.97 8.01 -19.80
CA GLY A 53 -14.19 8.75 -19.51
C GLY A 53 -15.49 8.06 -19.94
N LYS A 54 -15.40 6.82 -20.44
CA LYS A 54 -16.56 6.04 -20.86
C LYS A 54 -17.15 5.34 -19.64
N PRO A 55 -18.40 5.65 -19.25
CA PRO A 55 -19.08 4.90 -18.21
C PRO A 55 -19.20 3.43 -18.67
N CYS A 56 -18.87 2.49 -17.79
CA CYS A 56 -19.18 1.09 -18.06
C CYS A 56 -20.70 0.97 -18.29
N PRO A 57 -21.16 0.18 -19.28
CA PRO A 57 -22.57 -0.03 -19.48
C PRO A 57 -23.18 -0.53 -18.16
N ARG A 58 -24.16 0.22 -17.66
CA ARG A 58 -24.91 -0.11 -16.45
C ARG A 58 -25.53 -1.49 -16.71
N LEU A 59 -25.19 -2.47 -15.86
CA LEU A 59 -25.96 -3.71 -15.80
C LEU A 59 -27.38 -3.28 -15.43
N GLU A 60 -28.28 -3.24 -16.42
CA GLU A 60 -29.68 -3.06 -16.14
C GLU A 60 -30.09 -4.21 -15.21
N ALA A 61 -30.59 -3.84 -14.03
CA ALA A 61 -31.15 -4.77 -13.09
C ALA A 61 -32.42 -5.36 -13.72
N GLY A 62 -32.24 -6.39 -14.54
CA GLY A 62 -33.33 -7.22 -15.03
C GLY A 62 -34.03 -7.83 -13.82
N ALA A 63 -35.28 -7.41 -13.61
CA ALA A 63 -36.15 -7.95 -12.59
C ALA A 63 -36.26 -9.48 -12.75
N GLY A 64 -35.84 -10.22 -11.72
CA GLY A 64 -36.10 -11.67 -11.61
C GLY A 64 -34.89 -12.58 -11.85
N ALA A 65 -33.82 -12.44 -11.07
CA ALA A 65 -32.80 -13.50 -10.94
C ALA A 65 -32.70 -13.96 -9.47
N PRO A 66 -32.61 -15.27 -9.21
CA PRO A 66 -32.63 -15.82 -7.86
C PRO A 66 -31.33 -15.46 -7.13
N GLU A 67 -31.47 -15.29 -5.82
CA GLU A 67 -30.46 -15.28 -4.77
C GLU A 67 -29.06 -15.71 -5.25
N LEU A 68 -28.26 -14.71 -5.66
CA LEU A 68 -26.83 -14.83 -5.89
C LEU A 68 -26.19 -15.12 -4.53
N ALA A 69 -26.14 -16.41 -4.18
CA ALA A 69 -25.32 -16.90 -3.09
C ALA A 69 -23.94 -16.24 -3.20
N ALA A 70 -23.47 -15.69 -2.08
CA ALA A 70 -22.22 -14.95 -1.96
C ALA A 70 -21.04 -15.79 -2.45
N VAL A 71 -20.77 -15.76 -3.76
CA VAL A 71 -19.55 -16.32 -4.32
C VAL A 71 -18.41 -15.51 -3.72
N PRO A 72 -17.49 -16.13 -2.95
CA PRO A 72 -16.38 -15.39 -2.37
C PRO A 72 -15.66 -14.65 -3.51
N ILE A 73 -15.61 -13.33 -3.38
CA ILE A 73 -15.07 -12.41 -4.40
C ILE A 73 -13.55 -12.58 -4.55
N VAL A 74 -12.93 -13.41 -3.71
CA VAL A 74 -11.50 -13.63 -3.63
C VAL A 74 -11.20 -15.08 -3.99
N SER A 75 -10.77 -15.32 -5.23
CA SER A 75 -10.02 -16.53 -5.56
C SER A 75 -8.55 -16.26 -5.28
N VAL A 76 -8.00 -16.84 -4.21
CA VAL A 76 -6.55 -16.83 -3.99
C VAL A 76 -5.93 -17.75 -5.04
N GLN A 77 -5.19 -17.19 -5.98
CA GLN A 77 -4.48 -17.98 -6.98
C GLN A 77 -3.34 -18.73 -6.28
N SER A 78 -3.20 -20.02 -6.56
CA SER A 78 -2.06 -20.80 -6.11
C SER A 78 -0.76 -20.28 -6.74
N PRO A 79 0.38 -20.48 -6.06
CA PRO A 79 1.68 -20.20 -6.65
C PRO A 79 1.90 -20.83 -8.01
N PRO A 80 2.34 -20.05 -9.02
CA PRO A 80 2.80 -20.66 -10.24
C PRO A 80 4.03 -21.50 -9.89
N GLU A 81 4.06 -22.74 -10.36
CA GLU A 81 5.20 -23.65 -10.16
C GLU A 81 6.49 -23.08 -10.76
N ARG A 82 6.36 -22.25 -11.80
CA ARG A 82 7.47 -21.56 -12.47
C ARG A 82 7.16 -20.08 -12.67
N LEU A 83 8.16 -19.24 -12.37
CA LEU A 83 8.10 -17.79 -12.53
C LEU A 83 8.52 -17.32 -13.94
N SER A 84 9.32 -18.14 -14.62
CA SER A 84 9.80 -17.92 -15.99
C SER A 84 10.16 -19.28 -16.59
N GLU A 85 9.85 -19.51 -17.87
CA GLU A 85 10.26 -20.76 -18.55
C GLU A 85 11.77 -20.87 -18.74
N LYS A 86 12.46 -19.73 -18.86
CA LYS A 86 13.90 -19.69 -19.17
C LYS A 86 14.76 -19.33 -17.96
N PHE A 87 14.24 -18.49 -17.08
CA PHE A 87 15.05 -17.85 -16.03
C PHE A 87 14.54 -18.13 -14.61
N HIS A 88 13.74 -19.19 -14.41
CA HIS A 88 13.22 -19.55 -13.09
C HIS A 88 14.34 -19.61 -12.03
N GLU A 89 15.41 -20.36 -12.30
CA GLU A 89 16.53 -20.52 -11.36
C GLU A 89 17.23 -19.19 -11.04
N ALA A 90 17.43 -18.32 -12.04
CA ALA A 90 18.05 -17.02 -11.82
C ALA A 90 17.16 -16.10 -10.95
N ILE A 91 15.84 -16.17 -11.11
CA ILE A 91 14.90 -15.44 -10.24
C ILE A 91 14.97 -16.00 -8.81
N MET A 92 14.92 -17.32 -8.64
CA MET A 92 15.00 -17.96 -7.32
C MET A 92 16.33 -17.68 -6.62
N GLU A 93 17.45 -17.66 -7.35
CA GLU A 93 18.75 -17.28 -6.80
C GLU A 93 18.76 -15.80 -6.38
N ALA A 94 18.18 -14.90 -7.19
CA ALA A 94 18.08 -13.49 -6.83
C ALA A 94 17.20 -13.26 -5.59
N GLU A 95 16.12 -14.04 -5.42
CA GLU A 95 15.31 -14.08 -4.19
C GLU A 95 16.15 -14.53 -2.99
N ALA A 96 16.94 -15.61 -3.11
CA ALA A 96 17.82 -16.06 -2.04
C ALA A 96 18.89 -15.01 -1.66
N ARG A 97 19.42 -14.28 -2.65
CA ARG A 97 20.36 -13.16 -2.43
C ARG A 97 19.67 -11.97 -1.76
N TYR A 98 18.40 -11.69 -2.09
CA TYR A 98 17.60 -10.66 -1.43
C TYR A 98 17.49 -10.92 0.07
N GLU A 99 17.18 -12.17 0.46
CA GLU A 99 17.07 -12.58 1.87
C GLU A 99 18.40 -12.43 2.62
N LYS A 100 19.52 -12.70 1.94
CA LYS A 100 20.88 -12.48 2.47
C LYS A 100 21.31 -11.00 2.47
N LYS A 101 20.46 -10.10 1.98
CA LYS A 101 20.74 -8.66 1.80
C LYS A 101 21.85 -8.36 0.78
N GLU A 102 22.09 -9.28 -0.14
CA GLU A 102 23.08 -9.20 -1.22
C GLU A 102 22.50 -8.50 -2.47
N PHE A 103 21.85 -7.34 -2.28
CA PHE A 103 21.04 -6.70 -3.32
C PHE A 103 21.80 -6.36 -4.59
N LYS A 104 23.08 -6.00 -4.48
CA LYS A 104 23.92 -5.67 -5.65
C LYS A 104 24.10 -6.88 -6.56
N GLN A 105 24.38 -8.04 -5.97
CA GLN A 105 24.58 -9.29 -6.71
C GLN A 105 23.27 -9.76 -7.33
N ALA A 106 22.14 -9.60 -6.61
CA ALA A 106 20.82 -9.87 -7.16
C ALA A 106 20.49 -8.98 -8.36
N VAL A 107 20.81 -7.67 -8.31
CA VAL A 107 20.63 -6.75 -9.45
C VAL A 107 21.52 -7.14 -10.63
N GLU A 108 22.79 -7.47 -10.40
CA GLU A 108 23.72 -7.90 -11.46
C GLU A 108 23.24 -9.18 -12.15
N LEU A 109 22.67 -10.12 -11.39
CA LEU A 109 22.07 -11.35 -11.91
C LEU A 109 20.79 -11.07 -12.72
N LEU A 110 19.93 -10.16 -12.24
CA LEU A 110 18.62 -9.89 -12.83
C LEU A 110 18.64 -8.93 -14.02
N GLU A 111 19.63 -8.04 -14.12
CA GLU A 111 19.74 -7.08 -15.23
C GLU A 111 19.70 -7.77 -16.63
N PRO A 112 20.51 -8.82 -16.93
CA PRO A 112 20.39 -9.53 -18.20
C PRO A 112 19.08 -10.31 -18.34
N VAL A 113 18.52 -10.83 -17.24
CA VAL A 113 17.22 -11.54 -17.24
C VAL A 113 16.08 -10.59 -17.61
N TYR A 114 16.06 -9.39 -17.03
CA TYR A 114 15.08 -8.35 -17.36
C TYR A 114 15.19 -7.88 -18.82
N ARG A 115 16.41 -7.77 -19.36
CA ARG A 115 16.60 -7.45 -20.79
C ARG A 115 16.05 -8.54 -21.72
N ALA A 116 16.15 -9.81 -21.31
CA ALA A 116 15.64 -10.94 -22.08
C ALA A 116 14.12 -11.11 -21.97
N GLU A 117 13.53 -10.84 -20.80
CA GLU A 117 12.10 -10.96 -20.54
C GLU A 117 11.51 -9.67 -19.91
N PRO A 118 11.51 -8.53 -20.63
CA PRO A 118 11.10 -7.23 -20.06
C PRO A 118 9.61 -7.16 -19.70
N GLY A 119 8.79 -8.08 -20.20
CA GLY A 119 7.36 -8.19 -19.88
C GLY A 119 7.04 -9.21 -18.77
N ASN A 120 8.01 -9.97 -18.27
CA ASN A 120 7.76 -10.94 -17.22
C ASN A 120 7.59 -10.23 -15.87
N ARG A 121 6.39 -10.30 -15.31
CA ARG A 121 6.01 -9.58 -14.08
C ARG A 121 6.81 -10.00 -12.86
N PHE A 122 7.18 -11.27 -12.75
CA PHE A 122 8.00 -11.76 -11.64
C PHE A 122 9.44 -11.23 -11.75
N VAL A 123 10.00 -11.20 -12.96
CA VAL A 123 11.31 -10.57 -13.20
C VAL A 123 11.27 -9.09 -12.84
N ILE A 124 10.25 -8.36 -13.31
CA ILE A 124 10.08 -6.94 -13.00
C ILE A 124 9.98 -6.71 -11.49
N GLU A 125 9.14 -7.48 -10.79
CA GLU A 125 8.93 -7.37 -9.34
C GLU A 125 10.23 -7.58 -8.56
N THR A 126 10.89 -8.73 -8.77
CA THR A 126 12.12 -9.08 -8.06
C THR A 126 13.24 -8.08 -8.38
N TYR A 127 13.32 -7.62 -9.63
CA TYR A 127 14.33 -6.66 -10.06
C TYR A 127 14.10 -5.26 -9.46
N ALA A 128 12.87 -4.74 -9.56
CA ALA A 128 12.48 -3.45 -8.99
C ALA A 128 12.69 -3.40 -7.48
N ARG A 129 12.39 -4.49 -6.78
CA ARG A 129 12.58 -4.59 -5.33
C ARG A 129 14.04 -4.54 -4.93
N ASN A 130 14.92 -5.21 -5.66
CA ASN A 130 16.36 -5.16 -5.41
C ASN A 130 16.95 -3.77 -5.71
N LEU A 131 16.54 -3.12 -6.81
CA LEU A 131 16.89 -1.73 -7.10
C LEU A 131 16.47 -0.77 -5.98
N PHE A 132 15.26 -0.95 -5.45
CA PHE A 132 14.76 -0.15 -4.32
C PHE A 132 15.69 -0.26 -3.11
N ARG A 133 16.12 -1.48 -2.76
CA ARG A 133 17.00 -1.72 -1.60
C ARG A 133 18.41 -1.17 -1.80
N LEU A 134 18.89 -1.06 -3.04
CA LEU A 134 20.13 -0.39 -3.38
C LEU A 134 20.03 1.15 -3.39
N GLY A 135 18.81 1.69 -3.33
CA GLY A 135 18.57 3.13 -3.40
C GLY A 135 18.48 3.68 -4.82
N ASP A 136 18.44 2.82 -5.86
CA ASP A 136 18.07 3.23 -7.21
C ASP A 136 16.54 3.37 -7.32
N TYR A 137 16.03 4.35 -6.57
CA TYR A 137 14.60 4.56 -6.45
C TYR A 137 13.99 4.88 -7.79
N ARG A 138 14.63 5.72 -8.63
CA ARG A 138 14.08 6.12 -9.93
C ARG A 138 13.74 4.91 -10.80
N ARG A 139 14.71 4.01 -11.07
CA ARG A 139 14.45 2.83 -11.91
C ARG A 139 13.45 1.89 -11.27
N SER A 140 13.55 1.70 -9.95
CA SER A 140 12.56 0.91 -9.20
C SER A 140 11.14 1.48 -9.36
N MET A 141 10.97 2.80 -9.27
CA MET A 141 9.69 3.48 -9.42
C MET A 141 9.09 3.27 -10.81
N GLU A 142 9.90 3.41 -11.84
CA GLU A 142 9.49 3.22 -13.25
C GLU A 142 8.97 1.80 -13.46
N LEU A 143 9.70 0.79 -12.95
CA LEU A 143 9.33 -0.62 -13.04
C LEU A 143 8.04 -0.93 -12.28
N TYR A 144 7.92 -0.51 -11.02
CA TYR A 144 6.69 -0.74 -10.25
C TYR A 144 5.48 -0.03 -10.85
N SER A 145 5.65 1.19 -11.36
CA SER A 145 4.57 1.93 -12.01
C SER A 145 4.10 1.23 -13.29
N GLY A 146 5.05 0.76 -14.12
CA GLY A 146 4.76 -0.04 -15.31
C GLY A 146 4.07 -1.36 -14.98
N LEU A 147 4.55 -2.08 -13.95
CA LEU A 147 3.96 -3.32 -13.49
C LEU A 147 2.51 -3.12 -13.04
N VAL A 148 2.24 -2.17 -12.14
CA VAL A 148 0.88 -1.88 -11.66
C VAL A 148 -0.03 -1.45 -12.80
N LYS A 149 0.46 -0.60 -13.73
CA LYS A 149 -0.30 -0.22 -14.92
C LYS A 149 -0.69 -1.43 -15.77
N GLY A 150 0.25 -2.34 -16.05
CA GLY A 150 -0.02 -3.56 -16.80
C GLY A 150 -0.89 -4.58 -16.05
N LEU A 151 -0.95 -4.53 -14.72
CA LEU A 151 -1.91 -5.28 -13.91
C LEU A 151 -3.32 -4.69 -14.04
N ASP A 152 -3.41 -3.37 -14.03
CA ASP A 152 -4.68 -2.65 -14.14
C ASP A 152 -5.29 -2.67 -15.54
N GLU A 153 -4.48 -2.73 -16.61
CA GLU A 153 -4.96 -2.84 -18.00
C GLU A 153 -5.61 -4.20 -18.31
N LYS A 154 -5.27 -5.26 -17.58
CA LYS A 154 -5.90 -6.59 -17.75
C LYS A 154 -7.32 -6.68 -17.15
N LYS A 155 -7.91 -5.57 -16.69
CA LYS A 155 -9.28 -5.53 -16.14
C LYS A 155 -10.30 -5.91 -17.20
N SER A 156 -10.99 -7.05 -17.00
CA SER A 156 -12.25 -7.34 -17.70
C SER A 156 -13.30 -6.31 -17.28
N CYS A 157 -14.22 -5.94 -18.18
CA CYS A 157 -15.24 -4.88 -18.01
C CYS A 157 -16.24 -5.05 -16.84
N ARG A 158 -15.99 -5.94 -15.88
CA ARG A 158 -16.72 -5.97 -14.61
C ARG A 158 -16.03 -5.00 -13.66
N ALA A 159 -16.80 -4.16 -12.99
CA ALA A 159 -16.37 -3.16 -11.99
C ALA A 159 -15.67 -3.74 -10.74
N LYS A 160 -14.99 -4.89 -10.86
CA LYS A 160 -14.24 -5.55 -9.79
C LYS A 160 -12.75 -5.22 -9.95
N LEU A 161 -12.18 -4.58 -8.94
CA LEU A 161 -10.75 -4.35 -8.81
C LEU A 161 -10.09 -5.71 -8.62
N LEU A 162 -9.34 -6.14 -9.63
CA LEU A 162 -8.48 -7.31 -9.49
C LEU A 162 -7.23 -6.88 -8.72
N ILE A 163 -7.11 -7.38 -7.50
CA ILE A 163 -5.86 -7.28 -6.73
C ILE A 163 -5.12 -8.59 -6.96
N ASP A 164 -3.97 -8.48 -7.60
CA ASP A 164 -3.08 -9.61 -7.83
C ASP A 164 -2.17 -9.79 -6.59
N PRO A 165 -2.38 -10.82 -5.75
CA PRO A 165 -1.65 -11.00 -4.50
C PRO A 165 -0.17 -11.36 -4.71
N TRP A 166 0.25 -11.65 -5.94
CA TRP A 166 1.64 -11.89 -6.29
C TRP A 166 2.50 -10.63 -6.26
N PHE A 167 1.87 -9.47 -6.48
CA PHE A 167 2.55 -8.18 -6.67
C PHE A 167 2.16 -7.17 -5.60
N MET A 168 1.99 -7.67 -4.36
CA MET A 168 1.61 -6.85 -3.21
C MET A 168 2.67 -5.80 -2.87
N ASP A 169 3.96 -6.14 -3.04
CA ASP A 169 5.04 -5.18 -2.81
C ASP A 169 5.00 -4.07 -3.87
N ALA A 170 4.63 -4.36 -5.13
CA ALA A 170 4.39 -3.32 -6.13
C ALA A 170 3.36 -2.26 -5.70
N TYR A 171 2.18 -2.68 -5.22
CA TYR A 171 1.16 -1.75 -4.72
C TYR A 171 1.67 -0.98 -3.50
N TRP A 172 2.32 -1.67 -2.57
CA TRP A 172 2.90 -1.06 -1.38
C TRP A 172 3.93 0.03 -1.75
N LYS A 173 4.93 -0.31 -2.56
CA LYS A 173 6.00 0.62 -2.98
C LYS A 173 5.46 1.80 -3.75
N LYS A 174 4.55 1.57 -4.71
CA LYS A 174 3.88 2.65 -5.44
C LYS A 174 3.09 3.57 -4.49
N GLY A 175 2.39 3.00 -3.51
CA GLY A 175 1.71 3.75 -2.46
C GLY A 175 2.66 4.62 -1.62
N LEU A 176 3.80 4.07 -1.19
CA LEU A 176 4.83 4.83 -0.46
C LEU A 176 5.40 5.98 -1.30
N MET A 177 5.55 5.78 -2.60
CA MET A 177 6.02 6.82 -3.51
C MET A 177 5.02 7.96 -3.64
N HIS A 178 3.73 7.64 -3.79
CA HIS A 178 2.67 8.64 -3.77
C HIS A 178 2.64 9.43 -2.44
N LEU A 179 2.86 8.77 -1.29
CA LEU A 179 2.99 9.49 -0.01
C LEU A 179 4.18 10.46 -0.02
N ALA A 180 5.34 10.04 -0.53
CA ALA A 180 6.54 10.87 -0.59
C ALA A 180 6.31 12.12 -1.47
N LEU A 181 5.53 11.97 -2.54
CA LEU A 181 5.11 13.05 -3.44
C LEU A 181 3.89 13.85 -2.92
N ARG A 182 3.33 13.48 -1.76
CA ARG A 182 2.10 14.05 -1.18
C ARG A 182 0.88 13.91 -2.09
N GLU A 183 0.85 12.89 -2.92
CA GLU A 183 -0.27 12.50 -3.76
C GLU A 183 -1.22 11.62 -2.94
N TRP A 184 -1.95 12.24 -2.01
CA TRP A 184 -2.69 11.53 -0.96
C TRP A 184 -3.76 10.57 -1.48
N ARG A 185 -4.48 10.95 -2.54
CA ARG A 185 -5.54 10.11 -3.14
C ARG A 185 -4.95 8.86 -3.82
N PRO A 186 -3.97 8.96 -4.74
CA PRO A 186 -3.26 7.79 -5.25
C PRO A 186 -2.59 6.94 -4.17
N ALA A 187 -2.00 7.57 -3.14
CA ALA A 187 -1.39 6.85 -2.02
C ALA A 187 -2.42 6.01 -1.26
N ALA A 188 -3.55 6.61 -0.86
CA ALA A 188 -4.62 5.91 -0.16
C ALA A 188 -5.13 4.72 -0.98
N PHE A 189 -5.28 4.88 -2.30
CA PHE A 189 -5.72 3.82 -3.19
C PHE A 189 -4.75 2.62 -3.22
N GLU A 190 -3.46 2.86 -3.52
CA GLU A 190 -2.50 1.75 -3.65
C GLU A 190 -2.18 1.10 -2.30
N ILE A 191 -2.13 1.88 -1.21
CA ILE A 191 -1.92 1.34 0.14
C ILE A 191 -3.13 0.50 0.57
N SER A 192 -4.36 0.90 0.21
CA SER A 192 -5.55 0.10 0.49
C SER A 192 -5.52 -1.23 -0.25
N ARG A 193 -5.05 -1.25 -1.51
CA ARG A 193 -4.82 -2.50 -2.25
C ARG A 193 -3.82 -3.38 -1.52
N ALA A 194 -2.69 -2.78 -1.09
CA ALA A 194 -1.65 -3.47 -0.37
C ALA A 194 -2.16 -4.08 0.96
N TYR A 195 -2.87 -3.27 1.74
CA TYR A 195 -3.35 -3.61 3.08
C TYR A 195 -4.20 -4.90 3.13
N ASN A 196 -5.03 -5.14 2.13
CA ASN A 196 -5.98 -6.27 2.13
C ASN A 196 -5.33 -7.67 2.22
N ASN A 197 -4.05 -7.81 1.86
CA ASN A 197 -3.33 -9.09 1.98
C ASN A 197 -2.10 -9.01 2.89
N LEU A 198 -1.91 -7.92 3.65
CA LEU A 198 -0.83 -7.85 4.64
C LEU A 198 -1.17 -8.71 5.85
N ASN A 199 -0.24 -9.60 6.21
CA ASN A 199 -0.34 -10.46 7.39
C ASN A 199 0.71 -10.14 8.46
N HIS A 200 1.78 -9.43 8.12
CA HIS A 200 2.83 -9.08 9.06
C HIS A 200 2.40 -7.90 9.96
N PRO A 201 2.39 -8.05 11.31
CA PRO A 201 1.82 -7.03 12.22
C PRO A 201 2.43 -5.63 12.05
N VAL A 202 3.73 -5.53 11.81
CA VAL A 202 4.41 -4.25 11.59
C VAL A 202 3.96 -3.58 10.29
N LEU A 203 3.75 -4.36 9.23
CA LEU A 203 3.30 -3.82 7.94
C LEU A 203 1.84 -3.40 8.01
N VAL A 204 1.01 -4.15 8.75
CA VAL A 204 -0.39 -3.79 9.05
C VAL A 204 -0.46 -2.46 9.80
N ASP A 205 0.32 -2.30 10.88
CA ASP A 205 0.38 -1.03 11.64
C ASP A 205 0.85 0.13 10.77
N GLN A 206 1.88 -0.09 9.95
CA GLN A 206 2.41 0.92 9.03
C GLN A 206 1.39 1.30 7.94
N ALA A 207 0.69 0.34 7.34
CA ALA A 207 -0.34 0.59 6.35
C ALA A 207 -1.49 1.42 6.93
N LEU A 208 -2.00 1.03 8.10
CA LEU A 208 -3.07 1.75 8.80
C LEU A 208 -2.64 3.18 9.17
N SER A 209 -1.39 3.35 9.59
CA SER A 209 -0.78 4.66 9.86
C SER A 209 -0.79 5.54 8.61
N TYR A 210 -0.35 5.00 7.47
CA TYR A 210 -0.30 5.76 6.22
C TYR A 210 -1.68 6.03 5.63
N LEU A 211 -2.64 5.12 5.77
CA LEU A 211 -4.03 5.39 5.40
C LEU A 211 -4.61 6.51 6.25
N THR A 212 -4.38 6.49 7.57
CA THR A 212 -4.76 7.60 8.47
C THR A 212 -4.21 8.94 7.96
N ALA A 213 -2.92 9.00 7.66
CA ALA A 213 -2.28 10.20 7.16
C ALA A 213 -2.85 10.66 5.81
N ALA A 214 -3.04 9.73 4.87
CA ALA A 214 -3.55 10.05 3.54
C ALA A 214 -4.97 10.61 3.60
N PHE A 215 -5.90 9.93 4.31
CA PHE A 215 -7.29 10.40 4.44
C PHE A 215 -7.39 11.71 5.24
N PHE A 216 -6.56 11.88 6.28
CA PHE A 216 -6.51 13.15 7.00
C PHE A 216 -6.14 14.32 6.07
N ASN A 217 -5.13 14.14 5.22
CA ASN A 217 -4.71 15.18 4.27
C ASN A 217 -5.67 15.37 3.09
N LEU A 218 -6.58 14.41 2.85
CA LEU A 218 -7.68 14.57 1.90
C LEU A 218 -8.87 15.34 2.49
N GLY A 219 -8.87 15.61 3.80
CA GLY A 219 -9.99 16.23 4.52
C GLY A 219 -11.09 15.23 4.90
N ASP A 220 -10.89 13.94 4.65
CA ASP A 220 -11.82 12.88 5.01
C ASP A 220 -11.53 12.40 6.44
N HIS A 221 -11.95 13.23 7.41
CA HIS A 221 -11.64 13.02 8.82
C HIS A 221 -12.36 11.81 9.42
N ASP A 222 -13.53 11.43 8.93
CA ASP A 222 -14.26 10.24 9.40
C ASP A 222 -13.49 8.96 9.04
N VAL A 223 -13.03 8.85 7.78
CA VAL A 223 -12.23 7.70 7.34
C VAL A 223 -10.84 7.71 7.99
N ALA A 224 -10.22 8.88 8.13
CA ALA A 224 -8.95 9.01 8.86
C ALA A 224 -9.09 8.57 10.32
N TRP A 225 -10.17 8.98 11.00
CA TRP A 225 -10.49 8.55 12.36
C TRP A 225 -10.66 7.03 12.42
N TYR A 226 -11.42 6.44 11.50
CA TYR A 226 -11.57 4.99 11.43
C TYR A 226 -10.23 4.25 11.37
N TYR A 227 -9.35 4.61 10.42
CA TYR A 227 -8.04 3.95 10.29
C TYR A 227 -7.13 4.20 11.49
N SER A 228 -7.21 5.38 12.12
CA SER A 228 -6.45 5.70 13.32
C SER A 228 -6.80 4.78 14.49
N GLN A 229 -8.11 4.52 14.68
CA GLN A 229 -8.60 3.63 15.73
C GLN A 229 -8.18 2.18 15.47
N GLN A 230 -8.16 1.74 14.20
CA GLN A 230 -7.63 0.43 13.85
C GLN A 230 -6.13 0.33 14.14
N ALA A 231 -5.34 1.34 13.76
CA ALA A 231 -3.91 1.38 14.06
C ALA A 231 -3.65 1.28 15.57
N LEU A 232 -4.39 2.04 16.40
CA LEU A 232 -4.24 1.99 17.87
C LEU A 232 -4.69 0.67 18.50
N ARG A 233 -5.62 -0.07 17.88
CA ARG A 233 -5.96 -1.44 18.33
C ARG A 233 -4.78 -2.40 18.12
N HIS A 234 -4.05 -2.25 17.02
CA HIS A 234 -2.85 -3.05 16.72
C HIS A 234 -1.63 -2.60 17.54
N ASN A 235 -1.44 -1.29 17.67
CA ASN A 235 -0.32 -0.67 18.37
C ASN A 235 -0.81 0.55 19.18
N PRO A 236 -1.20 0.36 20.46
CA PRO A 236 -1.73 1.43 21.30
C PRO A 236 -0.77 2.60 21.54
N LYS A 237 0.53 2.42 21.26
CA LYS A 237 1.59 3.43 21.46
C LYS A 237 2.02 4.08 20.15
N ASN A 238 1.28 3.89 19.05
CA ASN A 238 1.63 4.43 17.74
C ASN A 238 1.60 5.98 17.73
N GLN A 239 2.75 6.58 18.01
CA GLN A 239 2.95 8.04 18.06
C GLN A 239 2.66 8.70 16.70
N TYR A 240 2.88 7.99 15.60
CA TYR A 240 2.60 8.52 14.27
C TYR A 240 1.11 8.77 14.06
N VAL A 241 0.24 7.94 14.62
CA VAL A 241 -1.22 8.08 14.49
C VAL A 241 -1.79 9.06 15.52
N LEU A 242 -1.25 9.06 16.75
CA LEU A 242 -1.73 9.92 17.84
C LEU A 242 -1.74 11.41 17.47
N LYS A 243 -0.74 11.91 16.73
CA LYS A 243 -0.72 13.30 16.25
C LYS A 243 -1.91 13.65 15.33
N TYR A 244 -2.43 12.70 14.56
CA TYR A 244 -3.57 12.95 13.67
C TYR A 244 -4.88 12.96 14.45
N ILE A 245 -5.01 12.09 15.46
CA ILE A 245 -6.15 12.10 16.40
C ILE A 245 -6.22 13.44 17.13
N GLU A 246 -5.10 13.92 17.65
CA GLU A 246 -5.03 15.23 18.30
C GLU A 246 -5.46 16.35 17.34
N ALA A 247 -4.91 16.37 16.12
CA ALA A 247 -5.26 17.38 15.11
C ALA A 247 -6.76 17.36 14.73
N MET A 248 -7.36 16.18 14.56
CA MET A 248 -8.80 16.04 14.28
C MET A 248 -9.65 16.54 15.45
N ASN A 249 -9.30 16.19 16.69
CA ASN A 249 -10.02 16.64 17.89
C ASN A 249 -9.96 18.16 18.09
N LEU A 250 -8.85 18.81 17.71
CA LEU A 250 -8.73 20.27 17.75
C LEU A 250 -9.56 20.96 16.66
N GLY A 251 -9.67 20.36 15.48
CA GLY A 251 -10.45 20.89 14.36
C GLY A 251 -11.97 20.89 14.57
N VAL A 252 -12.48 19.93 15.35
CA VAL A 252 -13.92 19.79 15.69
C VAL A 252 -14.41 20.85 16.68
N LYS A 253 -13.51 21.56 17.38
CA LYS A 253 -13.87 22.57 18.39
C LYS A 253 -14.13 23.98 17.82
N LYS A 254 -14.74 24.10 16.63
CA LYS A 254 -15.12 25.40 16.06
C LYS A 254 -16.62 25.62 16.15
#